data_AF-A0A2N5WYA5-F1
#
_entry.id   AF-A0A2N5WYA5-F1
#
_cell.length_a   1.000
_cell.length_b   1.000
_cell.length_c   1.000
_cell.angle_alpha   90.00
_cell.angle_beta   90.00
_cell.angle_gamma   90.00
#
_symmetry.space_group_name_H-M   'P 1'
#
loop_
_entity.id
_entity.type
_entity.pdbx_description
1 polymer ?
#
loop_
_entity_poly.entity_id
_entity_poly.type
_entity_poly.pdbx_seq_one_letter_code
_entity_poly.pdbx_strand_id
1 'polypeptide(L)' 'MAYSGKYDSPADLLLDEDLSHDEKVKMLKQWRNDEKDLIRASDDGMDHEARPDVLKQVKKALISLQESAAD' A
#
# COMPACT_ATOMS: atom_id res chain seq x y z
N MET A 1 11.48 0.40 7.90
CA MET A 1 11.31 1.84 7.68
C MET A 1 9.90 1.99 7.18
N ALA A 2 8.98 2.47 8.03
CA ALA A 2 7.59 2.69 7.64
C ALA A 2 7.55 3.49 6.34
N TYR A 3 6.71 3.08 5.41
CA TYR A 3 6.47 3.79 4.16
C TYR A 3 6.13 5.26 4.47
N SER A 4 7.11 6.16 4.32
CA SER A 4 6.94 7.61 4.48
C SER A 4 6.62 8.22 3.12
N GLY A 5 5.69 7.61 2.38
CA GLY A 5 5.31 8.08 1.06
C GLY A 5 4.66 9.46 1.13
N LYS A 6 4.84 10.24 0.07
CA LYS A 6 4.11 11.51 -0.14
C LYS A 6 2.57 11.35 -0.20
N TYR A 7 2.08 10.11 -0.20
CA TYR A 7 0.68 9.78 -0.42
C TYR A 7 0.02 9.33 0.88
N ASP A 8 -1.16 9.89 1.16
CA ASP A 8 -1.99 9.51 2.31
C ASP A 8 -2.77 8.21 2.05
N SER A 9 -2.94 7.83 0.78
CA SER A 9 -3.67 6.63 0.38
C SER A 9 -3.08 5.97 -0.87
N PRO A 10 -3.15 4.63 -0.99
CA PRO A 10 -2.66 3.91 -2.17
C PRO A 10 -3.41 4.28 -3.45
N ALA A 11 -4.64 4.77 -3.34
CA ALA A 11 -5.40 5.31 -4.47
C ALA A 11 -4.74 6.57 -5.05
N ASP A 12 -4.16 7.42 -4.21
CA ASP A 12 -3.48 8.65 -4.63
C ASP A 12 -2.21 8.33 -5.42
N LEU A 13 -1.46 7.33 -4.95
CA LEU A 13 -0.31 6.77 -5.67
C LEU A 13 -0.70 6.17 -7.03
N LEU A 14 -1.86 5.54 -7.14
CA LEU A 14 -2.34 5.01 -8.42
C LEU A 14 -2.65 6.11 -9.44
N LEU A 15 -3.21 7.22 -8.97
CA LEU A 15 -3.59 8.37 -9.79
C LEU A 15 -2.37 9.20 -10.24
N ASP A 16 -1.22 9.02 -9.60
CA ASP A 16 0.00 9.75 -9.95
C ASP A 16 0.55 9.30 -11.31
N GLU A 17 0.43 10.14 -12.33
CA GLU A 17 0.90 9.85 -13.70
C GLU A 17 2.43 9.97 -13.87
N ASP A 18 3.13 10.56 -12.88
CA ASP A 18 4.59 10.70 -12.89
C ASP A 18 5.27 9.36 -12.59
N LEU A 19 4.61 8.50 -11.81
CA LEU A 19 5.09 7.15 -11.52
C LEU A 19 4.77 6.17 -12.66
N SER A 20 5.80 5.48 -13.12
CA SER A 20 5.65 4.32 -13.99
C SER A 20 4.95 3.16 -13.29
N HIS A 21 4.30 2.31 -14.07
CA HIS A 21 3.57 1.14 -13.57
C HIS A 21 4.41 0.26 -12.62
N ASP A 22 5.66 -0.05 -12.99
CA ASP A 22 6.55 -0.87 -12.16
C ASP A 22 6.90 -0.19 -10.83
N GLU A 23 7.15 1.13 -10.85
CA GLU A 23 7.41 1.93 -9.65
C GLU A 23 6.19 1.94 -8.72
N LYS A 24 4.98 2.10 -9.27
CA LYS A 24 3.72 2.00 -8.49
C LYS A 24 3.59 0.64 -7.83
N VAL A 25 3.84 -0.44 -8.57
CA VAL A 25 3.79 -1.81 -8.05
C VAL A 25 4.81 -2.03 -6.94
N LYS A 26 6.04 -1.53 -7.11
CA LYS A 26 7.12 -1.65 -6.13
C LYS A 26 6.78 -0.91 -4.84
N MET A 27 6.30 0.32 -4.94
CA MET A 27 5.88 1.12 -3.79
C MET A 27 4.70 0.48 -3.04
N LEU A 28 3.65 0.05 -3.75
CA LEU A 28 2.50 -0.61 -3.12
C LEU A 28 2.87 -1.95 -2.46
N LYS A 29 3.81 -2.70 -3.03
CA LYS A 29 4.33 -3.93 -2.40
C LYS A 29 5.08 -3.65 -1.10
N GLN A 30 5.87 -2.58 -1.08
CA GLN A 30 6.57 -2.14 0.12
C GLN A 30 5.57 -1.70 1.20
N TRP A 31 4.64 -0.82 0.83
CA TRP A 31 3.57 -0.34 1.72
C TRP A 31 2.77 -1.50 2.33
N ARG A 32 2.37 -2.49 1.53
CA ARG A 32 1.70 -3.71 2.01
C ARG A 32 2.52 -4.45 3.07
N ASN A 33 3.83 -4.53 2.91
CA ASN A 33 4.69 -5.23 3.86
C ASN A 33 4.83 -4.42 5.15
N ASP A 34 5.02 -3.10 5.05
CA ASP A 34 5.05 -2.20 6.21
C ASP A 34 3.73 -2.26 7.00
N GLU A 35 2.57 -2.21 6.35
CA GLU A 35 1.28 -2.37 7.05
C GLU A 35 1.16 -3.73 7.74
N LYS A 36 1.64 -4.80 7.10
CA LYS A 36 1.61 -6.14 7.71
C LYS A 36 2.53 -6.22 8.93
N ASP A 37 3.69 -5.57 8.88
CA ASP A 37 4.62 -5.50 9.99
C ASP A 37 4.04 -4.65 11.13
N LEU A 38 3.41 -3.52 10.81
CA LEU A 38 2.68 -2.68 11.75
C LEU A 38 1.55 -3.46 12.42
N ILE A 39 0.68 -4.14 11.67
CA ILE A 39 -0.38 -4.98 12.25
C ILE A 39 0.21 -6.03 13.18
N ARG A 40 1.30 -6.69 12.77
CA ARG A 40 1.98 -7.70 13.58
C ARG A 40 2.62 -7.13 14.84
N ALA A 41 3.10 -5.90 14.79
CA ALA A 41 3.64 -5.17 15.93
C ALA A 41 2.52 -4.63 16.86
N SER A 42 1.38 -4.21 16.30
CA SER A 42 0.21 -3.75 17.05
C SER A 42 -0.54 -4.88 17.77
N ASP A 43 -0.44 -6.12 17.27
CA ASP A 43 -0.99 -7.33 17.91
C ASP A 43 -0.43 -7.58 19.33
N ASP A 44 0.71 -6.95 19.68
CA ASP A 44 1.33 -6.99 21.02
C ASP A 44 0.66 -6.05 22.06
N GLY A 45 -0.55 -5.55 21.77
CA GLY A 45 -1.40 -4.88 22.77
C GLY A 45 -1.30 -3.36 22.82
N MET A 46 -0.80 -2.72 21.77
CA MET A 46 -0.98 -1.28 21.56
C MET A 46 -2.04 -1.05 20.50
N ASP A 47 -3.17 -0.49 20.92
CA ASP A 47 -4.33 0.00 20.14
C ASP A 47 -3.95 1.16 19.19
N HIS A 48 -2.76 1.10 18.60
CA HIS A 48 -2.31 2.07 17.63
C HIS A 48 -2.91 1.70 16.28
N GLU A 49 -4.18 2.11 16.10
CA GLU A 49 -4.93 2.27 14.84
C GLU A 49 -4.34 1.54 13.63
N ALA A 50 -4.08 0.24 13.75
CA ALA A 50 -3.73 -0.55 12.61
C ALA A 50 -4.98 -0.50 11.76
N ARG A 51 -4.94 0.22 10.64
CA ARG A 51 -6.10 0.40 9.76
C ARG A 51 -6.11 -0.79 8.80
N PRO A 52 -6.77 -1.92 9.12
CA PRO A 52 -6.87 -3.06 8.20
C PRO A 52 -7.44 -2.65 6.83
N ASP A 53 -8.18 -1.54 6.79
CA ASP A 53 -8.67 -0.87 5.59
C ASP A 53 -7.55 -0.47 4.63
N VAL A 54 -6.42 0.04 5.10
CA VAL A 54 -5.31 0.49 4.24
C VAL A 54 -4.66 -0.72 3.55
N LEU A 55 -4.39 -1.79 4.29
CA LEU A 55 -3.86 -3.03 3.70
C LEU A 55 -4.78 -3.60 2.62
N LYS A 56 -6.11 -3.51 2.84
CA LYS A 56 -7.11 -3.95 1.86
C LYS A 56 -7.11 -3.05 0.63
N GLN A 57 -6.99 -1.74 0.80
CA GLN A 57 -6.88 -0.77 -0.29
C GLN A 57 -5.60 -0.99 -1.11
N VAL A 58 -4.44 -1.19 -0.48
CA VAL A 58 -3.15 -1.46 -1.15
C VAL A 58 -3.24 -2.73 -1.99
N LYS A 59 -3.83 -3.81 -1.45
CA LYS A 59 -4.05 -5.05 -2.21
C LYS A 59 -4.96 -4.83 -3.42
N LYS A 60 -6.06 -4.09 -3.25
CA LYS A 60 -6.98 -3.78 -4.35
C LYS A 60 -6.26 -2.97 -5.44
N ALA A 61 -5.45 -1.99 -5.05
CA ALA A 61 -4.66 -1.18 -5.95
C ALA A 61 -3.67 -2.00 -6.78
N LEU A 62 -2.96 -2.94 -6.14
CA LEU A 62 -2.07 -3.88 -6.82
C LEU A 62 -2.79 -4.76 -7.85
N ILE A 63 -3.98 -5.26 -7.51
CA ILE A 63 -4.79 -6.07 -8.43
C ILE A 63 -5.21 -5.23 -9.63
N SER A 64 -5.74 -4.03 -9.41
CA SER A 64 -6.12 -3.13 -10.50
C SER A 64 -4.94 -2.80 -11.42
N LEU A 65 -3.74 -2.57 -10.88
CA LEU A 65 -2.54 -2.38 -11.71
C LEU A 65 -2.21 -3.63 -12.54
N GLN A 66 -2.31 -4.83 -11.97
CA GLN A 66 -2.03 -6.06 -12.71
C GLN A 66 -3.05 -6.30 -13.83
N GLU A 67 -4.33 -6.02 -13.58
CA GLU A 67 -5.38 -6.12 -14.60
C GLU A 67 -5.18 -5.09 -15.71
N SER A 68 -4.82 -3.84 -15.40
CA SER A 68 -4.54 -2.81 -16.40
C SER A 68 -3.27 -3.05 -17.23
N ALA A 69 -2.37 -3.94 -16.80
CA ALA A 69 -1.16 -4.29 -17.56
C ALA A 69 -1.36 -5.52 -18.48
N ALA A 70 -2.51 -6.19 -18.39
CA ALA A 70 -2.82 -7.41 -19.14
C ALA A 70 -3.73 -7.17 -20.37
N ASP A 71 -4.06 -5.91 -20.68
CA ASP A 71 -4.87 -5.50 -21.84
C ASP A 71 -3.99 -4.94 -22.98
#